data_AF-A0A0R1S8H0-F1
#
_entry.id   AF-A0A0R1S8H0-F1
#
_cell.length_a   1.000
_cell.length_b   1.000
_cell.length_c   1.000
_cell.angle_alpha   90.00
_cell.angle_beta   90.00
_cell.angle_gamma   90.00
#
_symmetry.space_group_name_H-M   'P 1'
#
loop_
_entity.id
_entity.type
_entity.pdbx_description
1 polymer ?
#
loop_
_entity_poly.entity_id
_entity_poly.type
_entity_poly.pdbx_seq_one_letter_code
_entity_poly.pdbx_strand_id
1 'polypeptide(L)'
;MMVDKLAFFDLDGTLCDNGPLSVTQATFAAIQKLKHENVLPVIATGRSYYEVHDLLKMLDLHTFILANGCYIVHDDQVIQNYHFQLTELKKS
;
A
#
# COMPACT_ATOMS: atom_id res chain seq x y z
N MET A 1 7.66 4.58 17.14
CA MET A 1 6.43 5.39 17.28
C MET A 1 5.39 4.50 17.95
N MET A 2 4.52 5.01 18.82
CA MET A 2 3.42 4.22 19.39
C MET A 2 2.25 4.30 18.41
N VAL A 3 1.80 3.16 17.88
CA VAL A 3 0.69 3.09 16.92
C VAL A 3 -0.56 2.65 17.68
N ASP A 4 -1.59 3.49 17.67
CA ASP A 4 -2.84 3.20 18.38
C ASP A 4 -3.87 2.54 17.45
N LYS A 5 -3.83 2.89 16.15
CA LYS A 5 -4.82 2.50 15.14
C LYS A 5 -4.17 2.31 13.78
N LEU A 6 -4.82 1.54 12.92
CA LEU A 6 -4.44 1.35 11.53
C LEU A 6 -5.57 1.83 10.61
N ALA A 7 -5.21 2.43 9.48
CA ALA A 7 -6.14 2.82 8.43
C ALA A 7 -5.67 2.24 7.09
N PHE A 8 -6.52 1.45 6.45
CA PHE A 8 -6.20 0.78 5.18
C PHE A 8 -6.89 1.50 4.02
N PHE A 9 -6.15 1.72 2.94
CA PHE A 9 -6.63 2.41 1.76
C PHE A 9 -6.36 1.62 0.49
N ASP A 10 -7.39 1.41 -0.31
CA ASP A 10 -7.21 1.03 -1.71
C ASP A 10 -6.70 2.22 -2.54
N LEU A 11 -6.13 1.95 -3.72
CA LEU A 11 -5.64 2.98 -4.63
C LEU A 11 -6.64 3.30 -5.73
N ASP A 12 -6.92 2.34 -6.60
CA ASP A 12 -7.63 2.57 -7.86
C ASP A 12 -9.10 2.90 -7.61
N GLY A 13 -9.52 4.11 -8.01
CA GLY A 13 -10.87 4.60 -7.75
C GLY A 13 -11.15 4.98 -6.29
N THR A 14 -10.11 4.98 -5.43
CA THR A 14 -10.20 5.39 -4.01
C THR A 14 -9.28 6.57 -3.71
N LEU A 15 -7.96 6.38 -3.77
CA LEU A 15 -6.97 7.44 -3.55
C LEU A 15 -6.47 8.07 -4.86
N CYS A 16 -6.54 7.30 -5.94
CA CYS A 16 -6.18 7.73 -7.28
C CYS A 16 -7.43 7.73 -8.18
N ASP A 17 -7.59 8.80 -8.95
CA ASP A 17 -8.55 8.84 -10.04
C ASP A 17 -8.15 7.84 -11.15
N ASN A 18 -9.03 7.58 -12.12
CA ASN A 18 -8.84 6.65 -13.24
C ASN A 18 -7.73 7.05 -14.26
N GLY A 19 -6.69 7.77 -13.81
CA GLY A 19 -5.59 8.29 -14.61
C GLY A 19 -4.22 7.85 -14.08
N PRO A 20 -3.18 8.69 -14.22
CA PRO A 20 -1.84 8.37 -13.72
C PRO A 20 -1.85 8.21 -12.20
N LEU A 21 -1.03 7.28 -11.70
CA LEU A 21 -0.90 6.99 -10.27
C LEU A 21 -0.39 8.23 -9.52
N SER A 22 -1.34 9.02 -9.03
CA SER A 22 -1.10 10.31 -8.41
C SER A 22 -2.18 10.57 -7.37
N VAL A 23 -1.80 11.31 -6.34
CA VAL A 23 -2.69 11.69 -5.25
C VAL A 23 -2.78 13.20 -5.19
N THR A 24 -3.94 13.72 -4.78
CA THR A 24 -4.11 15.16 -4.61
C THR A 24 -3.29 15.67 -3.42
N GLN A 25 -3.01 16.98 -3.39
CA GLN A 25 -2.36 17.62 -2.24
C GLN A 25 -3.17 17.42 -0.94
N ALA A 26 -4.50 17.37 -1.04
CA ALA A 26 -5.38 17.11 0.10
C ALA A 26 -5.21 15.68 0.63
N THR A 27 -5.14 14.69 -0.27
CA THR A 27 -4.86 13.29 0.08
C THR A 27 -3.50 13.15 0.76
N PHE A 28 -2.46 13.76 0.19
CA PHE A 28 -1.12 13.78 0.79
C PHE A 28 -1.18 14.35 2.23
N ALA A 29 -1.81 15.50 2.41
CA ALA A 29 -1.93 16.14 3.72
C ALA A 29 -2.72 15.28 4.71
N ALA A 30 -3.77 14.59 4.27
CA ALA A 30 -4.53 13.67 5.10
C ALA A 30 -3.69 12.47 5.57
N ILE A 31 -2.89 11.86 4.69
CA ILE A 31 -1.98 10.77 5.04
C ILE A 31 -0.94 11.24 6.08
N GLN A 32 -0.34 12.42 5.89
CA GLN A 32 0.60 12.97 6.88
C GLN A 32 -0.08 13.27 8.22
N LYS A 33 -1.31 13.76 8.20
CA LYS A 33 -2.09 13.99 9.42
C LYS A 33 -2.34 12.70 10.20
N LEU A 34 -2.70 11.61 9.53
CA LEU A 34 -2.88 10.30 10.18
C LEU A 34 -1.62 9.86 10.93
N LYS A 35 -0.45 9.99 10.28
CA LYS A 35 0.85 9.68 10.91
C LYS A 35 1.08 10.51 12.17
N HIS A 36 0.76 11.81 12.15
CA HIS A 36 0.87 12.68 13.33
C HIS A 36 -0.10 12.34 14.46
N GLU A 37 -1.24 11.68 14.16
CA GLU A 37 -2.26 11.28 15.12
C GLU A 37 -2.10 9.82 15.59
N ASN A 38 -0.90 9.23 15.47
CA ASN A 38 -0.59 7.83 15.81
C ASN A 38 -1.47 6.80 15.08
N VAL A 39 -2.01 7.17 13.93
CA VAL A 39 -2.71 6.26 13.03
C VAL A 39 -1.73 5.85 11.93
N LEU A 40 -1.50 4.55 11.75
CA LEU A 40 -0.66 4.04 10.69
C LEU A 40 -1.47 3.92 9.38
N PRO A 41 -1.25 4.78 8.38
CA PRO A 41 -1.81 4.58 7.05
C PRO A 41 -1.11 3.41 6.34
N VAL A 42 -1.90 2.52 5.74
CA VAL A 42 -1.43 1.36 5.00
C VAL A 42 -2.10 1.34 3.64
N ILE A 43 -1.32 1.33 2.56
CA ILE A 43 -1.86 1.08 1.22
C ILE A 43 -2.13 -0.42 1.06
N ALA A 44 -3.32 -0.77 0.60
CA ALA A 44 -3.76 -2.13 0.34
C ALA A 44 -4.34 -2.23 -1.07
N THR A 45 -3.57 -2.73 -2.04
CA THR A 45 -3.92 -2.69 -3.47
C THR A 45 -3.57 -3.98 -4.20
N GLY A 46 -4.22 -4.20 -5.34
CA GLY A 46 -3.86 -5.23 -6.31
C GLY A 46 -2.56 -4.96 -7.07
N ARG A 47 -2.11 -3.71 -7.10
CA ARG A 47 -0.89 -3.29 -7.82
C ARG A 47 0.36 -3.92 -7.24
N SER A 48 1.36 -4.10 -8.11
CA SER A 48 2.69 -4.56 -7.76
C SER A 48 3.57 -3.44 -7.20
N TYR A 49 4.66 -3.80 -6.52
CA TYR A 49 5.63 -2.83 -6.01
C TYR A 49 6.20 -1.90 -7.09
N TYR A 50 6.46 -2.45 -8.28
CA TYR A 50 7.01 -1.67 -9.40
C TYR A 50 6.07 -0.53 -9.81
N GLU A 51 4.76 -0.72 -9.73
CA GLU A 51 3.79 0.30 -10.12
C GLU A 51 3.66 1.41 -9.08
N VAL A 52 3.80 1.08 -7.79
CA VAL A 52 3.48 2.01 -6.70
C VAL A 52 4.70 2.54 -5.95
N HIS A 53 5.92 2.11 -6.28
CA HIS A 53 7.15 2.46 -5.57
C HIS A 53 7.31 3.97 -5.36
N ASP A 54 7.14 4.76 -6.43
CA ASP A 54 7.30 6.21 -6.38
C ASP A 54 6.22 6.88 -5.51
N LEU A 55 4.99 6.35 -5.54
CA LEU A 55 3.90 6.84 -4.70
C LEU A 55 4.15 6.53 -3.22
N LEU A 56 4.56 5.30 -2.90
CA LEU A 56 4.89 4.91 -1.53
C LEU A 56 6.03 5.77 -0.96
N LYS A 57 7.05 6.02 -1.79
CA LYS A 57 8.17 6.90 -1.44
C LYS A 57 7.73 8.35 -1.26
N MET A 58 6.89 8.87 -2.15
CA MET A 58 6.33 10.22 -2.04
C MET A 58 5.54 10.38 -0.72
N LEU A 59 4.71 9.40 -0.36
CA LEU A 59 3.88 9.43 0.84
C LEU A 59 4.65 9.08 2.14
N ASP A 60 5.92 8.67 2.02
CA ASP A 60 6.75 8.21 3.15
C ASP A 60 6.07 7.06 3.92
N LEU A 61 5.71 6.01 3.18
CA LEU A 61 5.04 4.81 3.70
C LEU A 61 5.96 3.60 3.71
N HIS A 62 6.11 3.01 4.89
CA HIS A 62 6.98 1.85 5.14
C HIS A 62 6.20 0.56 5.40
N THR A 63 4.86 0.65 5.47
CA THR A 63 3.96 -0.48 5.65
C THR A 63 2.90 -0.49 4.55
N PHE A 64 2.78 -1.60 3.82
CA PHE A 64 1.88 -1.72 2.67
C PHE A 64 1.57 -3.19 2.34
N ILE A 65 0.42 -3.40 1.70
CA ILE A 65 -0.13 -4.66 1.23
C ILE A 65 -0.34 -4.53 -0.28
N LEU A 66 0.41 -5.30 -1.06
CA LEU A 66 0.42 -5.25 -2.53
C LEU A 66 0.06 -6.61 -3.12
N ALA A 67 -0.12 -6.65 -4.45
CA ALA A 67 -0.42 -7.88 -5.19
C ALA A 67 -1.61 -8.65 -4.58
N ASN A 68 -2.68 -7.93 -4.22
CA ASN A 68 -3.87 -8.50 -3.55
C ASN A 68 -3.54 -9.28 -2.27
N GLY A 69 -2.56 -8.79 -1.51
CA GLY A 69 -2.13 -9.42 -0.26
C GLY A 69 -1.04 -10.46 -0.41
N CYS A 70 -0.58 -10.78 -1.62
CA CYS A 70 0.54 -11.70 -1.80
C CYS A 70 1.86 -11.10 -1.31
N TYR A 71 2.02 -9.78 -1.32
CA TYR A 71 3.24 -9.12 -0.88
C TYR A 71 2.93 -8.11 0.23
N ILE A 72 3.45 -8.34 1.45
CA ILE A 72 3.20 -7.51 2.63
C ILE A 72 4.53 -7.07 3.23
N VAL A 73 4.67 -5.77 3.42
CA VAL A 73 5.80 -5.12 4.07
C VAL A 73 5.30 -4.36 5.28
N HIS A 74 6.03 -4.46 6.39
CA HIS A 74 5.81 -3.68 7.59
C HIS A 74 7.15 -3.13 8.08
N ASP A 75 7.23 -1.82 8.30
CA ASP A 75 8.44 -1.10 8.69
C ASP A 75 9.66 -1.49 7.84
N ASP A 76 9.49 -1.42 6.51
CA ASP A 76 10.47 -1.80 5.48
C ASP A 76 10.91 -3.28 5.50
N GLN A 77 10.30 -4.11 6.34
CA GLN A 77 10.56 -5.54 6.41
C GLN A 77 9.46 -6.33 5.70
N VAL A 78 9.87 -7.20 4.78
CA VAL A 78 8.96 -8.14 4.12
C VAL A 78 8.51 -9.18 5.14
N ILE A 79 7.21 -9.20 5.44
CA ILE A 79 6.61 -10.20 6.34
C ILE A 79 5.84 -11.28 5.58
N GLN A 80 5.43 -11.00 4.33
CA GLN A 80 4.83 -11.99 3.44
C GLN A 80 5.25 -11.73 1.99
N ASN A 81 5.59 -12.82 1.30
CA ASN A 81 5.87 -12.82 -0.13
C ASN A 81 5.42 -14.15 -0.74
N TYR A 82 4.12 -14.25 -1.00
CA TYR A 82 3.47 -15.43 -1.55
C TYR A 82 3.57 -15.44 -3.08
N HIS A 83 3.87 -16.62 -3.62
CA HIS A 83 3.92 -16.88 -5.06
C HIS A 83 3.15 -18.15 -5.36
N PHE A 84 2.38 -18.13 -6.43
CA PHE A 84 1.80 -19.36 -6.97
C PHE A 84 2.91 -20.29 -7.45
N GLN A 85 2.85 -21.54 -7.03
CA GLN A 85 3.67 -22.60 -7.61
C GLN A 85 3.19 -22.89 -9.03
N LEU A 86 4.12 -23.22 -9.94
CA LEU A 86 3.77 -23.58 -11.33
C LEU A 86 2.77 -24.75 -11.41
N THR A 87 2.73 -25.60 -10.39
CA THR A 87 1.79 -26.72 -10.27
C THR A 87 0.35 -26.27 -10.00
N GLU A 88 0.15 -25.12 -9.37
CA GLU A 88 -1.17 -24.56 -9.06
C GLU A 88 -1.80 -23.90 -10.28
N LEU A 89 -0.97 -23.34 -11.17
CA LEU A 89 -1.41 -22.66 -12.41
C LEU A 89 -1.97 -23.61 -13.47
N LYS A 90 -1.77 -24.93 -13.34
CA LYS A 90 -2.21 -25.93 -14.34
C LYS A 90 -3.66 -26.39 -14.16
N LYS A 91 -4.39 -25.83 -13.19
CA LYS A 91 -5.76 -26.24 -12.84
C LYS A 91 -6.87 -25.34 -13.39
N SER A 92 -6.53 -24.30 -14.16
CA SER A 92 -7.47 -23.37 -14.80
C SER A 92 -7.65 -23.68 -16.28
#